data_AF-A0A443RWX1-F1
#
_entry.id   AF-A0A443RWX1-F1
#
_cell.length_a   1.000
_cell.length_b   1.000
_cell.length_c   1.000
_cell.angle_alpha   90.00
_cell.angle_beta   90.00
_cell.angle_gamma   90.00
#
_symmetry.space_group_name_H-M   'P 1'
#
loop_
_entity.id
_entity.type
_entity.pdbx_description
1 polymer ?
#
loop_
_entity_poly.entity_id
_entity_poly.type
_entity_poly.pdbx_seq_one_letter_code
_entity_poly.pdbx_strand_id
1 'polypeptide(L)' 'KLDARHIAALRGHCSILSILLNNEGGDLSAKNHFKQTPLHRAIESWDPSTIKLLMSKHQITYY' A
#
# COMPACT_ATOMS: atom_id res chain seq x y z
N LYS A 1 -10.50 -5.52 -9.02
CA LYS A 1 -10.97 -4.18 -8.61
C LYS A 1 -9.74 -3.28 -8.56
N LEU A 2 -9.73 -2.09 -9.17
CA LEU A 2 -8.65 -1.12 -8.96
C LEU A 2 -8.96 -0.38 -7.67
N ASP A 3 -8.23 -0.70 -6.61
CA ASP A 3 -8.53 -0.23 -5.26
C ASP A 3 -7.79 1.11 -5.01
N ALA A 4 -8.40 2.03 -4.26
CA ALA A 4 -7.85 3.37 -4.02
C ALA A 4 -6.42 3.33 -3.46
N ARG A 5 -6.09 2.27 -2.70
CA ARG A 5 -4.77 2.01 -2.13
C ARG A 5 -3.70 1.71 -3.17
N HIS A 6 -4.03 1.00 -4.27
CA HIS A 6 -3.08 0.75 -5.36
C HIS A 6 -2.72 2.06 -6.07
N ILE A 7 -3.69 2.97 -6.21
CA ILE A 7 -3.47 4.28 -6.83
C ILE A 7 -2.66 5.18 -5.89
N ALA A 8 -3.02 5.25 -4.61
CA ALA A 8 -2.28 6.02 -3.62
C ALA A 8 -0.83 5.53 -3.48
N ALA A 9 -0.63 4.20 -3.49
CA ALA A 9 0.70 3.59 -3.49
C ALA A 9 1.49 3.94 -4.75
N LEU A 10 0.90 3.82 -5.94
CA LEU A 10 1.53 4.22 -7.22
C LEU A 10 1.97 5.68 -7.25
N ARG A 11 1.16 6.56 -6.67
CA ARG A 11 1.40 8.01 -6.69
C ARG A 11 2.34 8.48 -5.58
N GLY A 12 2.78 7.60 -4.68
CA GLY A 12 3.59 7.97 -3.51
C GLY A 12 2.81 8.84 -2.52
N HIS A 13 1.48 8.73 -2.49
CA HIS A 13 0.62 9.55 -1.64
C HIS A 13 0.54 8.97 -0.23
N CYS A 14 1.68 9.02 0.46
CA CYS A 14 1.91 8.35 1.73
C CYS A 14 0.87 8.73 2.81
N SER A 15 0.49 10.01 2.92
CA SER A 15 -0.51 10.48 3.88
C SER A 15 -1.92 9.96 3.58
N ILE A 16 -2.31 9.98 2.31
CA ILE A 16 -3.62 9.46 1.86
C ILE A 16 -3.67 7.95 2.06
N LEU A 17 -2.58 7.25 1.72
CA LEU A 17 -2.45 5.82 1.94
C LEU A 17 -2.55 5.48 3.43
N SER A 18 -1.92 6.25 4.32
CA SER A 18 -2.03 6.07 5.77
C SER A 18 -3.48 6.18 6.27
N ILE A 19 -4.23 7.18 5.80
CA ILE A 19 -5.65 7.35 6.13
C ILE A 19 -6.48 6.16 5.62
N LEU A 20 -6.29 5.77 4.37
CA LEU A 20 -7.00 4.62 3.77
C LEU A 20 -6.72 3.32 4.53
N LEU A 21 -5.46 3.10 4.93
CA LEU A 21 -5.06 1.90 5.68
C LEU A 21 -5.62 1.88 7.11
N ASN A 22 -5.69 3.03 7.78
CA ASN A 22 -6.21 3.10 9.14
C ASN A 22 -7.74 3.02 9.20
N ASN A 23 -8.45 3.52 8.19
CA ASN A 23 -9.92 3.54 8.19
C ASN A 23 -10.55 2.21 7.76
N GLU A 24 -9.94 1.47 6.82
CA GLU A 24 -10.58 0.28 6.23
C GLU A 24 -10.06 -1.06 6.78
N GLY A 25 -9.06 -1.07 7.69
CA GLY A 25 -8.44 -2.32 8.16
C GLY A 25 -8.00 -3.21 6.98
N GLY A 26 -7.64 -2.57 5.87
CA GLY A 26 -7.67 -3.19 4.56
C GLY A 26 -6.49 -4.13 4.34
N ASP A 27 -6.80 -5.37 4.01
CA ASP A 27 -5.82 -6.41 3.64
C ASP A 27 -4.82 -5.88 2.60
N LEU A 28 -3.57 -5.66 3.03
CA LEU A 28 -2.47 -5.21 2.18
C LEU A 28 -1.99 -6.28 1.20
N SER A 29 -2.51 -7.50 1.30
CA SER A 29 -2.27 -8.59 0.36
C SER A 29 -3.22 -8.57 -0.83
N ALA A 30 -4.31 -7.79 -0.77
CA ALA A 30 -5.31 -7.72 -1.84
C ALA A 30 -4.68 -7.31 -3.18
N LYS A 31 -4.97 -8.10 -4.22
CA LYS A 31 -4.39 -7.95 -5.56
C LYS A 31 -5.33 -7.20 -6.50
N ASN A 32 -4.77 -6.32 -7.34
CA ASN A 32 -5.50 -5.69 -8.45
C ASN A 32 -5.72 -6.69 -9.61
N HIS A 33 -6.31 -6.24 -10.73
CA HIS A 33 -6.51 -7.08 -11.93
C HIS A 33 -5.20 -7.61 -12.55
N PHE A 34 -4.07 -6.96 -12.27
CA PHE A 34 -2.74 -7.37 -12.70
C PHE A 34 -2.05 -8.31 -11.71
N LYS A 35 -2.78 -8.84 -10.71
CA LYS A 35 -2.25 -9.67 -9.63
C LYS A 35 -1.20 -8.97 -8.75
N GLN A 36 -1.17 -7.63 -8.75
CA GLN A 36 -0.23 -6.82 -7.98
C GLN A 36 -0.83 -6.37 -6.64
N THR A 37 -0.03 -6.40 -5.58
CA THR A 37 -0.36 -5.79 -4.29
C THR A 37 -0.09 -4.28 -4.32
N PRO A 38 -0.61 -3.49 -3.36
CA PRO A 38 -0.26 -2.09 -3.23
C PRO A 38 1.26 -1.86 -3.13
N LEU A 39 2.00 -2.79 -2.50
CA LEU A 39 3.46 -2.72 -2.40
C LEU A 39 4.15 -2.79 -3.77
N HIS A 40 3.67 -3.61 -4.70
CA HIS A 40 4.22 -3.64 -6.06
C HIS A 40 4.10 -2.27 -6.74
N ARG A 41 2.94 -1.61 -6.57
CA ARG A 41 2.70 -0.27 -7.11
C ARG A 41 3.51 0.81 -6.40
N ALA A 42 3.78 0.66 -5.11
CA ALA A 42 4.61 1.61 -4.36
C ALA A 42 6.05 1.69 -4.87
N ILE A 43 6.60 0.57 -5.38
CA ILE A 43 7.93 0.57 -5.99
C ILE A 43 7.95 1.47 -7.23
N GLU A 44 6.85 1.51 -8.00
CA GLU A 44 6.71 2.39 -9.17
C GLU A 44 6.57 3.88 -8.81
N SER A 45 6.31 4.21 -7.55
CA SER A 45 6.17 5.61 -7.11
C SER A 45 7.50 6.32 -6.83
N TRP A 46 8.59 5.54 -6.70
CA TRP A 46 9.91 6.04 -6.30
C TRP A 46 9.92 6.82 -4.97
N ASP A 47 8.88 6.67 -4.14
CA ASP A 47 8.79 7.26 -2.80
C ASP A 47 9.12 6.20 -1.73
N PRO A 48 10.31 6.27 -1.10
CA PRO A 48 10.69 5.36 -0.03
C PRO A 48 9.75 5.41 1.18
N SER A 49 9.09 6.55 1.41
CA SER A 49 8.17 6.73 2.54
C SER A 49 6.95 5.82 2.37
N THR A 50 6.37 5.82 1.17
CA THR A 50 5.24 4.97 0.80
C THR A 50 5.59 3.49 0.87
N ILE A 51 6.80 3.11 0.43
CA ILE A 51 7.30 1.72 0.54
C ILE A 51 7.44 1.32 2.01
N LYS A 52 8.09 2.15 2.84
CA LYS A 52 8.26 1.89 4.28
C LYS A 52 6.93 1.78 5.01
N LEU A 53 5.96 2.64 4.69
CA LEU A 53 4.63 2.59 5.29
C LEU A 53 3.94 1.25 5.02
N LEU A 54 3.97 0.78 3.77
CA LEU A 54 3.37 -0.50 3.38
C LEU A 54 4.13 -1.69 3.98
N MET A 55 5.46 -1.62 4.05
CA MET A 55 6.29 -2.68 4.63
C MET A 55 6.11 -2.79 6.14
N SER A 56 6.04 -1.66 6.85
CA SER A 56 5.76 -1.60 8.30
C SER A 56 4.42 -2.23 8.65
N LYS A 57 3.41 -2.06 7.79
CA LYS A 57 2.08 -2.66 7.99
C LYS A 57 1.99 -4.12 7.55
N HIS A 58 2.87 -4.58 6.65
CA HIS A 58 3.02 -6.01 6.28
C HIS A 58 3.77 -6.84 7.34
N GLN A 59 4.58 -6.22 8.20
CA GLN A 59 5.42 -6.87 9.21
C GLN A 59 4.84 -6.86 10.64
N ILE A 60 3.51 -6.86 10.80
CA ILE A 60 2.92 -7.19 12.10
C ILE A 60 2.82 -8.72 12.25
N THR A 61 3.97 -9.39 12.37
CA THR A 61 4.19 -10.67 13.07
C THR A 61 5.69 -10.99 13.05
N TYR A 62 6.48 -10.28 13.86
CA TYR A 62 7.74 -10.79 14.43
C TYR A 62 8.01 -10.02 15.72
N TYR A 63 7.22 -10.34 16.75
CA TYR A 63 7.54 -10.45 18.18
C TYR A 63 6.27 -10.97 18.87
#